data_AF-A0A6C0JGP1-F1
#
_entry.id   AF-A0A6C0JGP1-F1
#
_cell.length_a   1.000
_cell.length_b   1.000
_cell.length_c   1.000
_cell.angle_alpha   90.00
_cell.angle_beta   90.00
_cell.angle_gamma   90.00
#
_symmetry.space_group_name_H-M   'P 1'
#
loop_
_entity.id
_entity.type
_entity.pdbx_description
1 polymer ?
#
loop_
_entity_poly.entity_id
_entity_poly.type
_entity_poly.pdbx_seq_one_letter_code
_entity_poly.pdbx_strand_id
1 'polypeptide(L)'
;MNNLKMIGGGNKKQGTPLSISTKSSLVFTINKRSYTSKKNREKYNICCKARISSCMACAEGISEKEFCKKNKNKKVSGCEKYNVCCEAMISSCMACKEGISEKEFCKKNPLVDGCENYK
;
A
#
# COMPACT_ATOMS: atom_id res chain seq x y z
N MET A 1 -14.05 -3.09 36.84
CA MET A 1 -14.09 -2.10 35.73
C MET A 1 -13.21 -2.62 34.60
N ASN A 2 -13.79 -3.14 33.52
CA ASN A 2 -13.02 -3.88 32.50
C ASN A 2 -13.08 -3.14 31.15
N ASN A 3 -12.03 -2.41 30.82
CA ASN A 3 -11.93 -1.63 29.59
C ASN A 3 -11.50 -2.51 28.40
N LEU A 4 -12.45 -2.95 27.57
CA LEU A 4 -12.15 -3.55 26.26
C LEU A 4 -11.81 -2.45 25.24
N LYS A 5 -10.57 -2.44 24.74
CA LYS A 5 -10.10 -1.52 23.70
C LYS A 5 -10.34 -2.10 22.31
N MET A 6 -11.49 -1.78 21.71
CA MET A 6 -11.92 -2.33 20.42
C MET A 6 -11.24 -1.65 19.22
N ILE A 7 -10.38 -2.38 18.51
CA ILE A 7 -9.75 -1.95 17.24
C ILE A 7 -10.64 -2.37 16.05
N GLY A 8 -11.52 -1.46 15.62
CA GLY A 8 -12.51 -1.72 14.57
C GLY A 8 -12.10 -1.24 13.18
N GLY A 9 -11.81 -2.17 12.27
CA GLY A 9 -11.99 -1.90 10.83
C GLY A 9 -13.47 -2.12 10.44
N GLY A 10 -14.07 -1.23 9.64
CA GLY A 10 -15.46 -1.37 9.12
C GLY A 10 -15.63 -2.56 8.16
N ASN A 11 -16.73 -2.66 7.36
CA ASN A 11 -16.73 -3.22 5.96
C ASN A 11 -18.06 -3.22 5.03
N LYS A 12 -18.16 -2.21 4.10
CA LYS A 12 -18.96 -1.71 2.89
C LYS A 12 -19.89 -2.59 2.01
N LYS A 13 -20.86 -1.85 1.40
CA LYS A 13 -21.79 -2.09 0.26
C LYS A 13 -23.06 -2.87 0.68
N GLN A 14 -24.30 -2.37 0.52
CA GLN A 14 -25.11 -1.91 -0.64
C GLN A 14 -25.75 -3.07 -1.47
N GLY A 15 -27.08 -3.08 -1.51
CA GLY A 15 -27.94 -3.98 -2.31
C GLY A 15 -29.37 -4.02 -1.74
N THR A 16 -30.38 -3.69 -2.55
CA THR A 16 -31.82 -3.64 -2.19
C THR A 16 -32.55 -4.94 -2.55
N PRO A 17 -33.70 -5.23 -1.91
CA PRO A 17 -34.85 -5.80 -2.57
C PRO A 17 -36.00 -4.78 -2.70
N LEU A 18 -36.82 -4.92 -3.75
CA LEU A 18 -38.04 -4.15 -3.94
C LEU A 18 -39.17 -4.67 -3.03
N SER A 19 -39.87 -3.78 -2.33
CA SER A 19 -41.35 -3.75 -2.34
C SER A 19 -41.96 -2.53 -1.61
N ILE A 20 -42.45 -1.59 -2.42
CA ILE A 20 -43.74 -0.84 -2.30
C ILE A 20 -44.13 -0.18 -0.95
N SER A 21 -44.48 1.12 -1.04
CA SER A 21 -45.10 1.98 -0.01
C SER A 21 -44.18 2.35 1.16
N THR A 22 -43.93 3.62 1.47
CA THR A 22 -44.79 4.81 1.35
C THR A 22 -44.05 6.02 0.74
N LYS A 23 -44.79 6.98 0.18
CA LYS A 23 -44.20 8.19 -0.41
C LYS A 23 -43.67 9.15 0.67
N SER A 24 -42.57 9.82 0.35
CA SER A 24 -42.02 11.00 1.06
C SER A 24 -41.24 10.75 2.38
N SER A 25 -40.15 10.00 2.29
CA SER A 25 -39.02 10.10 3.24
C SER A 25 -37.88 10.94 2.66
N LEU A 26 -38.13 12.23 2.44
CA LEU A 26 -37.07 13.23 2.37
C LEU A 26 -36.72 13.64 3.81
N VAL A 27 -35.42 13.77 4.08
CA VAL A 27 -34.84 14.08 5.40
C VAL A 27 -35.06 12.99 6.47
N PHE A 28 -34.07 12.12 6.68
CA PHE A 28 -33.28 12.16 7.93
C PHE A 28 -31.98 11.33 7.86
N THR A 29 -30.91 11.89 8.44
CA THR A 29 -29.65 11.22 8.83
C THR A 29 -28.74 10.64 7.73
N ILE A 30 -27.93 11.51 7.10
CA ILE A 30 -26.68 11.11 6.45
C ILE A 30 -25.64 10.73 7.52
N ASN A 31 -25.79 9.57 8.16
CA ASN A 31 -24.79 9.07 9.11
C ASN A 31 -23.56 8.55 8.35
N LYS A 32 -22.44 9.29 8.41
CA LYS A 32 -21.15 8.93 7.79
C LYS A 32 -20.51 7.72 8.48
N ARG A 33 -21.08 6.52 8.33
CA ARG A 33 -20.48 5.29 8.84
C ARG A 33 -19.67 4.58 7.76
N SER A 34 -18.35 4.69 7.86
CA SER A 34 -17.35 4.09 6.94
C SER A 34 -17.35 2.56 6.99
N TYR A 35 -18.31 1.98 6.29
CA TYR A 35 -18.30 0.58 5.89
C TYR A 35 -17.21 0.51 4.75
N THR A 36 -16.14 -0.33 4.81
CA THR A 36 -15.01 -0.55 3.82
C THR A 36 -14.74 -1.96 3.09
N SER A 37 -15.69 -2.90 2.98
CA SER A 37 -15.83 -4.32 2.45
C SER A 37 -14.81 -5.47 2.76
N LYS A 38 -15.24 -6.58 3.43
CA LYS A 38 -14.40 -7.75 3.87
C LYS A 38 -14.85 -9.11 3.31
N LYS A 39 -16.08 -9.21 2.79
CA LYS A 39 -16.74 -10.49 2.44
C LYS A 39 -17.29 -10.51 1.01
N ASN A 40 -16.56 -9.93 0.04
CA ASN A 40 -16.57 -10.34 -1.37
C ASN A 40 -15.39 -9.68 -2.12
N ARG A 41 -14.21 -10.30 -2.09
CA ARG A 41 -12.98 -9.73 -2.73
C ARG A 41 -12.71 -10.28 -4.14
N GLU A 42 -13.57 -11.16 -4.63
CA GLU A 42 -13.39 -11.89 -5.90
C GLU A 42 -14.16 -11.26 -7.06
N LYS A 43 -15.23 -10.49 -6.79
CA LYS A 43 -16.15 -10.04 -7.87
C LYS A 43 -15.98 -8.60 -8.37
N TYR A 44 -15.38 -7.67 -7.59
CA TYR A 44 -15.17 -6.29 -8.09
C TYR A 44 -14.10 -5.47 -7.30
N ASN A 45 -12.82 -5.71 -7.61
CA ASN A 45 -11.71 -4.88 -7.11
C ASN A 45 -11.51 -3.64 -7.99
N ILE A 46 -12.27 -2.57 -7.70
CA ILE A 46 -12.03 -1.26 -8.32
C ILE A 46 -10.76 -0.66 -7.72
N CYS A 47 -9.65 -0.75 -8.44
CA CYS A 47 -8.43 -0.03 -8.11
C CYS A 47 -8.35 1.28 -8.90
N CYS A 48 -7.74 2.30 -8.30
CA CYS A 48 -7.43 3.54 -8.99
C CYS A 48 -6.32 3.33 -10.04
N LYS A 49 -6.29 4.19 -11.07
CA LYS A 49 -5.33 4.08 -12.20
C LYS A 49 -4.06 4.94 -12.03
N ALA A 50 -3.93 5.66 -10.92
CA ALA A 50 -2.75 6.50 -10.67
C ALA A 50 -1.50 5.64 -10.41
N ARG A 51 -0.32 6.11 -10.84
CA ARG A 51 0.98 5.44 -10.61
C ARG A 51 1.54 5.76 -9.22
N ILE A 52 0.76 5.45 -8.19
CA ILE A 52 1.11 5.62 -6.77
C ILE A 52 1.00 4.27 -6.04
N SER A 53 1.72 4.13 -4.93
CA SER A 53 1.86 2.85 -4.21
C SER A 53 0.52 2.21 -3.83
N SER A 54 -0.46 2.99 -3.35
CA SER A 54 -1.80 2.50 -2.98
C SER A 54 -2.59 1.91 -4.14
N CYS A 55 -2.58 2.59 -5.30
CA CYS A 55 -3.28 2.14 -6.50
C CYS A 55 -2.62 0.90 -7.12
N MET A 56 -1.29 0.89 -7.18
CA MET A 56 -0.53 -0.22 -7.78
C MET A 56 -0.53 -1.46 -6.88
N ALA A 57 -0.44 -1.30 -5.56
CA ALA A 57 -0.61 -2.40 -4.60
C ALA A 57 -2.02 -3.00 -4.68
N CYS A 58 -3.06 -2.16 -4.80
CA CYS A 58 -4.43 -2.62 -5.05
C CYS A 58 -4.52 -3.46 -6.34
N ALA A 59 -3.92 -2.97 -7.44
CA ALA A 59 -3.94 -3.67 -8.72
C ALA A 59 -3.16 -5.01 -8.68
N GLU A 60 -2.10 -5.11 -7.88
CA GLU A 60 -1.38 -6.36 -7.60
C GLU A 60 -2.08 -7.24 -6.53
N GLY A 61 -3.15 -6.77 -5.88
CA GLY A 61 -3.88 -7.52 -4.84
C GLY A 61 -3.15 -7.67 -3.49
N ILE A 62 -2.07 -6.92 -3.26
CA ILE A 62 -1.18 -7.01 -2.08
C ILE A 62 -1.23 -5.74 -1.22
N SER A 63 -0.58 -5.76 -0.05
CA SER A 63 -0.46 -4.53 0.76
C SER A 63 0.56 -3.55 0.17
N GLU A 64 0.38 -2.24 0.43
CA GLU A 64 1.35 -1.21 0.04
C GLU A 64 2.77 -1.50 0.54
N LYS A 65 2.89 -2.07 1.76
CA LYS A 65 4.18 -2.45 2.35
C LYS A 65 4.85 -3.58 1.56
N GLU A 66 4.10 -4.57 1.10
CA GLU A 66 4.64 -5.67 0.26
C GLU A 66 4.95 -5.20 -1.15
N PHE A 67 4.13 -4.31 -1.70
CA PHE A 67 4.37 -3.68 -3.00
C PHE A 67 5.68 -2.89 -2.99
N CYS A 68 5.89 -2.02 -2.00
CA CYS A 68 7.06 -1.15 -1.90
C CYS A 68 8.35 -1.87 -1.47
N LYS A 69 8.26 -3.04 -0.80
CA LYS A 69 9.43 -3.89 -0.50
C LYS A 69 10.18 -4.38 -1.75
N LYS A 70 9.52 -4.44 -2.92
CA LYS A 70 10.14 -4.88 -4.17
C LYS A 70 11.10 -3.79 -4.66
N ASN A 71 12.39 -4.10 -4.86
CA ASN A 71 13.40 -3.10 -5.28
C ASN A 71 12.98 -2.25 -6.50
N LYS A 72 12.34 -2.87 -7.51
CA LYS A 72 11.80 -2.18 -8.70
C LYS A 72 10.71 -1.13 -8.40
N ASN A 73 10.03 -1.25 -7.26
CA ASN A 73 8.93 -0.38 -6.83
C ASN A 73 9.39 0.73 -5.88
N LYS A 74 10.66 0.75 -5.43
CA LYS A 74 11.18 1.78 -4.49
C LYS A 74 10.97 3.21 -4.97
N LYS A 75 10.99 3.42 -6.30
CA LYS A 75 10.81 4.74 -6.96
C LYS A 75 9.35 5.10 -7.27
N VAL A 76 8.38 4.28 -6.86
CA VAL A 76 6.95 4.59 -7.03
C VAL A 76 6.51 5.57 -5.95
N SER A 77 5.82 6.64 -6.35
CA SER A 77 5.34 7.67 -5.42
C SER A 77 4.47 7.09 -4.32
N GLY A 78 4.80 7.40 -3.06
CA GLY A 78 4.17 6.82 -1.88
C GLY A 78 4.84 5.54 -1.36
N CYS A 79 5.99 5.13 -1.92
CA CYS A 79 6.83 4.07 -1.36
C CYS A 79 7.96 4.60 -0.46
N GLU A 80 8.21 5.90 -0.42
CA GLU A 80 9.28 6.54 0.35
C GLU A 80 9.16 6.20 1.84
N LYS A 81 7.93 6.22 2.38
CA LYS A 81 7.56 5.80 3.74
C LYS A 81 7.89 4.33 4.09
N TYR A 82 8.25 3.49 3.12
CA TYR A 82 8.66 2.10 3.32
C TYR A 82 10.13 1.86 2.97
N ASN A 83 10.82 2.84 2.37
CA ASN A 83 12.23 2.76 1.99
C ASN A 83 13.13 3.11 3.18
N VAL A 84 13.03 2.35 4.27
CA VAL A 84 13.97 2.46 5.39
C VAL A 84 15.28 1.79 4.99
N CYS A 85 16.28 2.59 4.66
CA CYS A 85 17.64 2.14 4.36
C CYS A 85 18.55 2.31 5.58
N CYS A 86 19.55 1.45 5.70
CA CYS A 86 20.61 1.60 6.70
C CYS A 86 21.50 2.81 6.40
N GLU A 87 22.12 3.38 7.44
CA GLU A 87 22.91 4.60 7.32
C GLU A 87 24.38 4.36 6.93
N ALA A 88 24.91 3.16 7.18
CA ALA A 88 26.30 2.79 6.92
C ALA A 88 26.75 3.07 5.47
N MET A 89 28.05 3.33 5.30
CA MET A 89 28.67 3.66 4.01
C MET A 89 29.11 2.42 3.21
N ILE A 90 28.32 1.35 3.29
CA ILE A 90 28.55 0.09 2.56
C ILE A 90 27.65 0.00 1.32
N SER A 91 28.08 -0.82 0.35
CA SER A 91 27.43 -1.08 -0.94
C SER A 91 25.89 -1.26 -0.84
N SER A 92 25.42 -2.15 0.02
CA SER A 92 24.00 -2.49 0.19
C SER A 92 23.15 -1.31 0.71
N CYS A 93 23.70 -0.55 1.67
CA CYS A 93 23.02 0.63 2.24
C CYS A 93 22.99 1.80 1.25
N MET A 94 24.10 2.06 0.55
CA MET A 94 24.19 3.14 -0.43
C MET A 94 23.33 2.85 -1.67
N ALA A 95 23.35 1.62 -2.19
CA ALA A 95 22.44 1.17 -3.26
C ALA A 95 20.96 1.29 -2.85
N CYS A 96 20.64 1.00 -1.59
CA CYS A 96 19.29 1.21 -1.05
C CYS A 96 18.89 2.69 -1.11
N LYS A 97 19.76 3.61 -0.66
CA LYS A 97 19.53 5.06 -0.68
C LYS A 97 19.35 5.61 -2.10
N GLU A 98 20.14 5.14 -3.07
CA GLU A 98 19.98 5.49 -4.51
C GLU A 98 18.77 4.83 -5.20
N GLY A 99 18.14 3.85 -4.54
CA GLY A 99 17.03 3.08 -5.11
C GLY A 99 17.43 2.27 -6.35
N ILE A 100 18.65 1.73 -6.38
CA ILE A 100 19.17 0.83 -7.43
C ILE A 100 19.58 -0.52 -6.81
N SER A 101 19.97 -1.49 -7.65
CA SER A 101 20.55 -2.73 -7.14
C SER A 101 22.01 -2.51 -6.70
N GLU A 102 22.46 -3.31 -5.72
CA GLU A 102 23.85 -3.29 -5.25
C GLU A 102 24.85 -3.56 -6.38
N LYS A 103 24.51 -4.47 -7.30
CA LYS A 103 25.30 -4.73 -8.52
C LYS A 103 25.42 -3.51 -9.43
N GLU A 104 24.35 -2.71 -9.61
CA GLU A 104 24.40 -1.48 -10.39
C GLU A 104 25.16 -0.36 -9.67
N PHE A 105 25.05 -0.31 -8.34
CA PHE A 105 25.81 0.62 -7.51
C PHE A 105 27.31 0.33 -7.58
N CYS A 106 27.73 -0.92 -7.36
CA CYS A 106 29.14 -1.31 -7.38
C CYS A 106 29.79 -1.18 -8.77
N LYS A 107 29.03 -1.36 -9.86
CA LYS A 107 29.51 -1.04 -11.22
C LYS A 107 29.88 0.44 -11.41
N LYS A 108 29.29 1.35 -10.64
CA LYS A 108 29.63 2.79 -10.66
C LYS A 108 30.66 3.14 -9.59
N ASN A 109 30.61 2.45 -8.45
CA ASN A 109 31.37 2.74 -7.24
C ASN A 109 32.18 1.50 -6.78
N PRO A 110 33.14 0.99 -7.58
CA PRO A 110 33.83 -0.29 -7.32
C PRO A 110 34.80 -0.26 -6.13
N LEU A 111 35.02 0.90 -5.53
CA LEU A 111 35.87 1.13 -4.36
C LEU A 111 35.10 1.23 -3.04
N VAL A 112 33.77 1.11 -3.05
CA VAL A 112 32.97 1.13 -1.81
C VAL A 112 32.96 -0.25 -1.15
N ASP A 113 33.14 -0.28 0.17
CA ASP A 113 33.09 -1.48 1.00
C ASP A 113 31.86 -2.35 0.71
N GLY A 114 32.07 -3.64 0.44
CA GLY A 114 31.05 -4.60 0.03
C GLY A 114 30.92 -4.80 -1.48
N CYS A 115 31.66 -4.02 -2.29
CA CYS A 115 31.69 -4.17 -3.75
C CYS A 115 32.74 -5.17 -4.27
N GLU A 116 33.43 -5.91 -3.41
CA GLU A 116 34.53 -6.83 -3.79
C GLU A 116 34.04 -7.95 -4.72
N ASN A 117 32.79 -8.39 -4.55
CA ASN A 117 32.15 -9.45 -5.32
C ASN A 117 31.55 -8.98 -6.68
N TYR A 118 31.74 -7.71 -7.04
CA TYR A 118 31.12 -7.07 -8.21
C TYR A 118 32.13 -6.40 -9.16
N LYS A 119 33.42 -6.68 -8.97
CA LYS A 119 34.54 -6.18 -9.80
C LYS A 119 34.67 -6.95 -11.11
#